data_AF-A0AAV9LA20-F1
#
_entry.id   AF-A0AAV9LA20-F1
#
_cell.length_a   1.000
_cell.length_b   1.000
_cell.length_c   1.000
_cell.angle_alpha   90.00
_cell.angle_beta   90.00
_cell.angle_gamma   90.00
#
_symmetry.space_group_name_H-M   'P 1'
#
loop_
_entity.id
_entity.type
_entity.pdbx_description
1 polymer ?
#
loop_
_entity_poly.entity_id
_entity_poly.type
_entity_poly.pdbx_seq_one_letter_code
_entity_poly.pdbx_strand_id
1 'polypeptide(L)'
;MYRLLQLRHPRRKGPSNWPGMVSELENYRPRMKVIKVLWEYPPEGWLKYNTDGASRGNPCLSSYAFCLRNDRGDIKYAEGGSMEGEHY
;
A
#
# COMPACT_ATOMS: atom_id res chain seq x y z
N MET A 1 2.25 -17.11 10.34
CA MET A 1 1.56 -17.59 9.12
C MET A 1 0.05 -17.65 9.26
N TYR A 2 -0.51 -18.30 10.29
CA TYR A 2 -1.97 -18.42 10.49
C TYR A 2 -2.72 -17.08 10.50
N ARG A 3 -2.23 -16.07 11.24
CA ARG A 3 -2.80 -14.71 11.24
C ARG A 3 -2.79 -14.03 9.87
N LEU A 4 -1.80 -14.32 9.02
CA LEU A 4 -1.70 -13.72 7.68
C LEU A 4 -2.83 -14.23 6.77
N LEU A 5 -3.12 -15.54 6.83
CA LEU A 5 -4.23 -16.12 6.07
C LEU A 5 -5.58 -15.61 6.54
N GLN A 6 -5.78 -15.47 7.86
CA GLN A 6 -6.99 -14.87 8.42
C GLN A 6 -7.15 -13.41 8.02
N LEU A 7 -6.08 -12.61 8.01
CA LEU A 7 -6.13 -11.21 7.59
C LEU A 7 -6.45 -11.06 6.10
N ARG A 8 -5.84 -11.89 5.25
CA ARG A 8 -6.02 -11.82 3.79
C ARG A 8 -7.31 -12.48 3.32
N HIS A 9 -7.83 -13.44 4.07
CA HIS A 9 -9.05 -14.19 3.76
C HIS A 9 -9.95 -14.37 5.00
N PRO A 10 -10.48 -13.29 5.59
CA PRO A 10 -11.19 -13.32 6.87
C PRO A 10 -12.49 -14.14 6.85
N ARG A 11 -13.02 -14.43 5.66
CA ARG A 11 -14.24 -15.23 5.46
C ARG A 11 -13.96 -16.72 5.21
N ARG A 12 -12.69 -17.14 5.12
CA ARG A 12 -12.33 -18.54 4.89
C ARG A 12 -11.98 -19.22 6.22
N LYS A 13 -12.67 -20.32 6.51
CA LYS A 13 -12.28 -21.26 7.56
C LYS A 13 -11.23 -22.20 6.97
N GLY A 14 -9.96 -21.81 7.05
CA GLY A 14 -8.83 -22.66 6.64
C GLY A 14 -8.43 -23.64 7.74
N PRO A 15 -7.65 -24.69 7.42
CA PRO A 15 -7.09 -25.62 8.39
C PRO A 15 -6.17 -24.88 9.37
N SER A 16 -6.18 -25.32 10.62
CA SER A 16 -5.39 -24.74 11.71
C SER A 16 -3.99 -25.35 11.84
N ASN A 17 -3.71 -26.44 11.13
CA ASN A 17 -2.42 -27.12 11.14
C ASN A 17 -1.58 -26.77 9.91
N TRP A 18 -0.26 -26.87 10.05
CA TRP A 18 0.70 -26.48 9.00
C TRP A 18 0.54 -27.28 7.70
N PRO A 19 0.46 -28.62 7.69
CA PRO A 19 0.34 -29.39 6.45
C PRO A 19 -0.93 -29.05 5.66
N GLY A 20 -2.05 -28.85 6.36
CA GLY A 20 -3.30 -28.44 5.74
C GLY A 20 -3.22 -27.05 5.13
N MET A 21 -2.56 -26.10 5.82
CA MET A 21 -2.38 -24.74 5.29
C MET A 21 -1.52 -24.75 4.01
N VAL A 22 -0.45 -25.53 3.99
CA VAL A 22 0.41 -25.68 2.80
C VAL A 22 -0.39 -26.27 1.64
N SER A 23 -1.12 -27.37 1.87
CA SER A 23 -1.94 -28.02 0.85
C SER A 23 -3.04 -27.09 0.29
N GLU A 24 -3.69 -26.28 1.14
CA GLU A 24 -4.68 -25.30 0.68
C GLU A 24 -4.03 -24.25 -0.22
N LEU A 25 -2.85 -23.74 0.15
CA LEU A 25 -2.14 -22.71 -0.62
C LEU A 25 -1.62 -23.23 -1.96
N GLU A 26 -1.10 -24.45 -2.02
CA GLU A 26 -0.64 -25.09 -3.27
C GLU A 26 -1.78 -25.24 -4.29
N ASN A 27 -2.97 -25.58 -3.78
CA ASN A 27 -4.18 -25.75 -4.58
C ASN A 27 -4.94 -24.44 -4.80
N TYR A 28 -4.55 -23.35 -4.14
CA TYR A 28 -5.25 -22.09 -4.28
C TYR A 28 -5.06 -21.49 -5.67
N ARG A 29 -6.18 -21.24 -6.36
CA ARG A 29 -6.24 -20.50 -7.62
C ARG A 29 -7.03 -19.22 -7.38
N PRO A 30 -6.36 -18.10 -7.03
CA PRO A 30 -7.05 -16.83 -6.85
C PRO A 30 -7.72 -16.41 -8.16
N ARG A 31 -8.97 -15.93 -8.09
CA ARG A 31 -9.57 -15.20 -9.21
C ARG A 31 -8.78 -13.91 -9.37
N MET A 32 -7.96 -13.83 -10.40
CA MET A 32 -7.22 -12.61 -10.71
C MET A 32 -8.18 -11.58 -11.29
N LYS A 33 -8.33 -10.45 -10.59
CA LYS A 33 -8.92 -9.25 -11.17
C LYS A 33 -7.76 -8.38 -11.65
N VAL A 34 -7.54 -8.36 -12.96
CA VAL A 34 -6.56 -7.45 -13.56
C VAL A 34 -7.26 -6.13 -13.82
N ILE A 35 -6.80 -5.06 -13.17
CA ILE A 35 -7.25 -3.70 -13.40
C ILE A 35 -6.07 -2.96 -14.02
N LYS A 36 -6.27 -2.39 -15.21
CA LYS A 36 -5.29 -1.49 -15.80
C LYS A 36 -5.37 -0.16 -15.04
N VAL A 37 -4.29 0.21 -14.36
CA VAL A 37 -4.15 1.53 -13.75
C VAL A 37 -3.21 2.33 -14.65
N LEU A 38 -3.73 3.42 -15.21
CA LEU A 38 -2.96 4.35 -16.04
C LEU A 38 -2.65 5.61 -15.25
N TRP A 39 -1.44 6.13 -15.42
CA TRP A 39 -1.07 7.45 -14.93
C TRP A 39 -1.30 8.46 -16.05
N GLU A 40 -2.41 9.17 -15.95
CA GLU A 40 -2.72 10.28 -16.85
C GLU A 40 -2.41 11.61 -16.18
N TYR A 41 -2.13 12.62 -17.00
CA TYR A 41 -2.07 14.00 -16.53
C TYR A 41 -3.44 14.44 -16.02
N PRO A 42 -3.49 15.24 -14.95
CA PRO A 42 -4.77 15.78 -14.50
C PRO A 42 -5.32 16.75 -15.55
N PRO A 43 -6.63 17.06 -15.52
CA PRO A 43 -7.25 18.01 -16.44
C PRO A 43 -6.55 19.38 -16.40
N GLU A 44 -6.71 20.18 -17.46
CA GLU A 44 -6.08 21.49 -17.57
C GLU A 44 -6.39 22.38 -16.34
N GLY A 45 -5.36 23.02 -15.79
CA GLY A 45 -5.45 23.86 -14.60
C GLY A 45 -5.51 23.12 -13.25
N TRP A 46 -5.53 21.78 -13.25
CA TRP A 46 -5.50 20.99 -12.01
C TRP A 46 -4.07 20.71 -11.55
N LEU A 47 -3.95 20.47 -10.23
CA LEU A 47 -2.74 19.93 -9.61
C LEU A 47 -3.00 18.49 -9.14
N LYS A 48 -2.01 17.62 -9.34
CA LYS A 48 -1.94 16.28 -8.76
C LYS A 48 -1.01 16.32 -7.54
N TYR A 49 -1.52 15.85 -6.41
CA TYR A 49 -0.77 15.72 -5.16
C TYR A 49 -0.36 14.26 -4.96
N ASN A 50 0.92 13.95 -5.19
CA ASN A 50 1.47 12.63 -4.93
C ASN A 50 2.09 12.62 -3.54
N THR A 51 1.69 11.68 -2.69
CA THR A 51 2.24 11.48 -1.34
C THR A 51 2.95 10.13 -1.24
N ASP A 52 3.98 10.07 -0.41
CA ASP A 52 4.64 8.83 -0.03
C ASP A 52 5.05 8.90 1.45
N GLY A 53 5.15 7.72 2.08
CA GLY A 53 5.53 7.58 3.47
C GLY A 53 6.48 6.40 3.67
N ALA A 54 7.46 6.57 4.53
CA ALA A 54 8.38 5.52 4.93
C ALA A 54 8.39 5.37 6.45
N SER A 55 8.56 4.14 6.94
CA SER A 55 8.63 3.84 8.38
C SER A 55 9.62 2.70 8.62
N ARG A 56 10.44 2.83 9.68
CA ARG A 56 11.38 1.79 10.10
C ARG A 56 10.78 0.74 11.05
N GLY A 57 9.47 0.78 11.28
CA GLY A 57 8.77 -0.14 12.17
C GLY A 57 7.69 0.57 12.98
N ASN A 58 6.94 -0.21 13.77
CA ASN A 58 5.86 0.31 14.63
C ASN A 58 6.12 -0.02 16.11
N PRO A 59 6.45 0.96 16.99
CA PRO A 59 6.80 2.34 16.68
C PRO A 59 8.29 2.50 16.30
N CYS A 60 8.57 3.34 15.31
CA CYS A 60 9.92 3.80 14.96
C CYS A 60 9.81 5.08 14.13
N LEU A 61 10.96 5.71 13.84
CA LEU A 61 11.03 6.90 13.00
C LEU A 61 10.30 6.67 11.67
N SER A 62 9.37 7.57 11.36
CA SER A 62 8.69 7.66 10.08
C SER A 62 9.10 8.94 9.36
N SER A 63 8.85 8.97 8.06
CA SER A 63 9.02 10.16 7.23
C SER A 63 7.90 10.24 6.21
N TYR A 64 7.65 11.46 5.75
CA TYR A 64 6.71 11.76 4.68
C TYR A 64 7.42 12.48 3.54
N ALA A 65 6.88 12.34 2.35
CA ALA A 65 7.22 13.17 1.21
C ALA A 65 5.97 13.41 0.36
N PHE A 66 5.91 14.55 -0.31
CA PHE A 66 4.90 14.81 -1.32
C PHE A 66 5.41 15.72 -2.44
N CYS A 67 4.73 15.68 -3.59
CA CYS A 67 4.92 16.64 -4.66
C CYS A 67 3.59 17.06 -5.29
N LEU A 68 3.50 18.34 -5.65
CA LEU A 68 2.45 18.93 -6.47
C LEU A 68 2.93 18.97 -7.91
N ARG A 69 2.17 18.36 -8.81
CA ARG A 69 2.42 18.39 -10.25
C ARG A 69 1.26 19.07 -10.98
N ASN A 70 1.55 19.87 -11.99
CA ASN A 70 0.49 20.42 -12.84
C ASN A 70 -0.03 19.39 -13.87
N ASP A 71 -1.03 19.82 -14.61
CA ASP A 71 -1.61 19.24 -15.84
C ASP A 71 -0.60 18.95 -16.98
N ARG A 72 0.64 19.44 -16.87
CA ARG A 72 1.73 19.14 -17.82
C ARG A 72 2.75 18.16 -17.25
N GLY A 73 2.60 17.74 -16.00
CA GLY A 73 3.53 16.85 -15.29
C GLY A 73 4.68 17.55 -14.57
N ASP A 74 4.82 18.87 -14.73
CA ASP A 74 5.84 19.68 -14.08
C ASP A 74 5.62 19.68 -12.57
N ILE A 75 6.71 19.50 -11.80
CA ILE A 75 6.66 19.69 -10.36
C ILE A 75 6.58 21.19 -10.07
N LYS A 76 5.52 21.61 -9.37
CA LYS A 76 5.35 22.98 -8.87
C LYS A 76 5.87 23.15 -7.46
N TYR A 77 5.80 22.09 -6.66
CA TYR A 77 6.28 22.09 -5.29
C TYR A 77 6.59 20.66 -4.84
N ALA A 78 7.57 20.50 -3.96
CA ALA A 78 7.88 19.24 -3.32
C ALA A 78 8.40 19.50 -1.90
N GLU A 79 8.01 18.64 -0.98
CA GLU A 79 8.45 18.71 0.42
C GLU A 79 8.54 17.30 0.98
N GLY A 80 9.42 17.12 1.97
CA GLY A 80 9.44 15.93 2.80
C GLY A 80 10.08 16.23 4.14
N GLY A 81 9.78 15.39 5.11
CA GLY A 81 10.23 15.57 6.49
C GLY A 81 10.18 14.27 7.27
N SER A 82 10.88 14.26 8.40
CA SER A 82 10.77 13.20 9.39
C SER A 82 9.58 13.49 10.30
N MET A 83 8.85 12.44 10.67
CA MET A 83 7.86 12.45 11.72
C MET A 83 8.50 11.81 12.93
N GLU A 84 8.79 12.61 13.96
CA GLU A 84 9.12 12.07 15.26
C GLU A 84 7.82 11.52 15.88
N GLY A 85 7.88 10.30 16.41
CA GLY A 85 6.72 9.67 17.02
C GLY A 85 6.33 10.46 18.26
N GLU A 86 5.33 11.32 18.16
CA GLU A 86 4.67 11.83 19.36
C GLU A 86 4.15 10.61 20.14
N HIS A 87 4.63 10.52 21.37
CA HIS A 87 4.33 9.47 22.32
C HIS A 87 2.82 9.28 22.46
N TYR A 88 2.32 8.10 22.10
CA TYR A 88 1.03 7.57 22.58
C TYR A 88 1.14 7.18 24.04
#